data_AF-A0A813WNX6-F1
#
_entry.id   AF-A0A813WNX6-F1
#
_cell.length_a   1.000
_cell.length_b   1.000
_cell.length_c   1.000
_cell.angle_alpha   90.00
_cell.angle_beta   90.00
_cell.angle_gamma   90.00
#
_symmetry.space_group_name_H-M   'P 1'
#
loop_
_entity.id
_entity.type
_entity.pdbx_description
1 polymer ?
#
loop_
_entity_poly.entity_id
_entity_poly.type
_entity_poly.pdbx_seq_one_letter_code
_entity_poly.pdbx_strand_id
1 'polypeptide(L)'
;MKVEQQEDSVASSDEDDIKNENKIDDDQQQAAELEKMKQTITENTWNYQFYLNYITSSKKYNNLKHIHYNRQKMSDLFPLIEQL
;
A
#
# COMPACT_ATOMS: atom_id res chain seq x y z
N MET A 1 44.68 -20.10 -46.96
CA MET A 1 43.25 -19.72 -46.80
C MET A 1 42.95 -19.67 -45.32
N LYS A 2 42.44 -18.51 -44.90
CA LYS A 2 41.99 -18.18 -43.54
C LYS A 2 40.52 -18.62 -43.45
N VAL A 3 40.11 -19.22 -42.33
CA VAL A 3 38.69 -19.22 -41.94
C VAL A 3 38.64 -18.84 -40.46
N GLU A 4 37.83 -17.82 -40.19
CA GLU A 4 37.65 -17.08 -38.95
C GLU A 4 36.48 -17.66 -38.13
N GLN A 5 36.60 -17.50 -36.80
CA GLN A 5 35.57 -17.15 -35.79
C GLN A 5 34.27 -17.98 -35.64
N GLN A 6 33.98 -18.40 -34.40
CA GLN A 6 32.84 -17.87 -33.62
C GLN A 6 32.84 -18.42 -32.18
N GLU A 7 33.15 -17.54 -31.22
CA GLU A 7 32.58 -17.57 -29.87
C GLU A 7 31.13 -17.03 -29.93
N ASP A 8 30.38 -17.14 -28.82
CA ASP A 8 28.94 -16.81 -28.61
C ASP A 8 27.93 -17.92 -29.01
N SER A 9 26.94 -18.32 -28.20
CA SER A 9 26.31 -17.65 -27.06
C SER A 9 25.32 -18.60 -26.32
N VAL A 10 25.03 -18.21 -25.06
CA VAL A 10 23.84 -18.49 -24.23
C VAL A 10 23.49 -19.94 -23.85
N ALA A 11 24.24 -20.47 -22.89
CA ALA A 11 23.65 -21.39 -21.92
C ALA A 11 22.71 -20.58 -21.01
N SER A 12 21.42 -20.79 -21.23
CA SER A 12 20.30 -20.48 -20.35
C SER A 12 20.65 -20.63 -18.87
N SER A 13 20.41 -19.59 -18.07
CA SER A 13 20.22 -19.75 -16.63
C SER A 13 19.42 -18.58 -16.10
N ASP A 14 18.10 -18.78 -16.02
CA ASP A 14 17.21 -18.28 -14.97
C ASP A 14 17.53 -16.92 -14.34
N GLU A 15 17.32 -15.86 -15.11
CA GLU A 15 17.26 -14.48 -14.59
C GLU A 15 15.79 -14.09 -14.50
N ASP A 16 15.01 -14.57 -13.52
CA ASP A 16 13.66 -14.02 -13.28
C ASP A 16 13.00 -14.36 -11.92
N ASP A 17 13.75 -14.65 -10.82
CA ASP A 17 13.05 -14.89 -9.54
C ASP A 17 13.72 -14.40 -8.24
N ILE A 18 14.40 -13.25 -8.28
CA ILE A 18 14.90 -12.61 -7.04
C ILE A 18 14.62 -11.11 -7.02
N LYS A 19 13.34 -10.73 -7.02
CA LYS A 19 12.91 -9.36 -6.67
C LYS A 19 11.64 -9.30 -5.80
N ASN A 20 11.38 -10.31 -4.97
CA ASN A 20 10.15 -10.36 -4.18
C ASN A 20 10.34 -10.38 -2.65
N GLU A 21 11.56 -10.49 -2.13
CA GLU A 21 11.78 -10.59 -0.68
C GLU A 21 11.56 -9.25 0.05
N ASN A 22 11.79 -8.11 -0.60
CA ASN A 22 11.61 -6.79 0.02
C ASN A 22 10.16 -6.26 0.02
N LYS A 23 9.31 -6.68 -0.92
CA LYS A 23 7.93 -6.17 -0.99
C LYS A 23 7.03 -6.69 0.14
N ILE A 24 7.32 -7.89 0.62
CA ILE A 24 6.52 -8.53 1.67
C ILE A 24 6.66 -7.77 3.00
N ASP A 25 7.85 -7.27 3.32
CA ASP A 25 8.09 -6.47 4.53
C ASP A 25 7.35 -5.13 4.46
N ASP A 26 7.42 -4.44 3.31
CA ASP A 26 6.69 -3.19 3.09
C ASP A 26 5.17 -3.35 3.29
N ASP A 27 4.57 -4.40 2.72
CA ASP A 27 3.12 -4.63 2.83
C ASP A 27 2.69 -4.96 4.27
N GLN A 28 3.51 -5.72 5.01
CA GLN A 28 3.27 -6.02 6.42
C GLN A 28 3.37 -4.78 7.31
N GLN A 29 4.38 -3.94 7.07
CA GLN A 29 4.55 -2.68 7.80
C GLN A 29 3.40 -1.70 7.53
N GLN A 30 2.97 -1.59 6.27
CA GLN A 30 1.81 -0.77 5.89
C GLN A 30 0.53 -1.24 6.59
N ALA A 31 0.29 -2.55 6.64
CA ALA A 31 -0.86 -3.12 7.34
C ALA A 31 -0.82 -2.83 8.84
N ALA A 32 0.36 -2.97 9.48
CA ALA A 32 0.55 -2.68 10.90
C ALA A 32 0.32 -1.20 11.22
N GLU A 33 0.79 -0.28 10.36
CA GLU A 33 0.56 1.16 10.50
C GLU A 33 -0.94 1.49 10.43
N LEU A 34 -1.65 0.95 9.45
CA LEU A 34 -3.09 1.17 9.29
C LEU A 34 -3.88 0.63 10.49
N GLU A 35 -3.51 -0.53 11.05
CA GLU A 35 -4.17 -1.04 12.25
C GLU A 35 -3.88 -0.19 13.49
N LYS A 36 -2.66 0.33 13.64
CA LYS A 36 -2.34 1.29 14.71
C LYS A 36 -3.18 2.56 14.60
N MET A 37 -3.32 3.12 13.41
CA MET A 37 -4.16 4.31 13.21
C MET A 37 -5.64 4.04 13.53
N LYS A 38 -6.12 2.83 13.23
CA LYS A 38 -7.49 2.41 13.57
C LYS A 38 -7.70 2.33 15.08
N GLN A 39 -6.70 1.87 15.83
CA GLN A 39 -6.73 1.88 17.30
C GLN A 39 -6.79 3.32 17.83
N THR A 40 -5.95 4.22 17.31
CA THR A 40 -5.98 5.65 17.69
C THR A 40 -7.33 6.32 17.41
N ILE A 41 -7.98 5.97 16.30
CA ILE A 41 -9.36 6.42 16.02
C ILE A 41 -10.34 5.86 17.06
N THR A 42 -10.17 4.61 17.47
CA THR A 42 -11.07 3.97 18.45
C THR A 42 -10.91 4.59 19.85
N GLU A 43 -9.70 5.03 20.20
CA GLU A 43 -9.41 5.73 21.47
C GLU A 43 -10.06 7.12 21.52
N ASN A 44 -10.20 7.79 20.37
CA ASN A 44 -10.90 9.07 20.27
C ASN A 44 -11.62 9.22 18.93
N THR A 45 -12.85 8.71 18.87
CA THR A 45 -13.68 8.68 17.66
C THR A 45 -14.16 10.06 17.22
N TRP A 46 -14.08 11.08 18.08
CA TRP A 46 -14.54 12.43 17.76
C TRP A 46 -13.46 13.32 17.15
N ASN A 47 -12.23 12.81 17.03
CA ASN A 47 -11.16 13.54 16.36
C ASN A 47 -11.20 13.32 14.85
N TYR A 48 -11.85 14.24 14.13
CA TYR A 48 -11.94 14.24 12.67
C TYR A 48 -10.58 14.12 11.97
N GLN A 49 -9.52 14.72 12.53
CA GLN A 49 -8.19 14.68 11.93
C GLN A 49 -7.62 13.26 11.84
N PHE A 50 -7.97 12.38 12.79
CA PHE A 50 -7.52 10.99 12.74
C PHE A 50 -8.09 10.25 11.53
N TYR A 51 -9.35 10.52 11.16
CA TYR A 51 -9.96 9.96 9.96
C TYR A 51 -9.30 10.47 8.67
N LEU A 52 -8.96 11.76 8.60
CA LEU A 52 -8.26 12.34 7.45
C LEU A 52 -6.86 11.74 7.26
N ASN A 53 -6.11 11.61 8.35
CA ASN A 53 -4.79 11.01 8.33
C ASN A 53 -4.86 9.55 7.87
N TYR A 54 -5.82 8.77 8.40
CA TYR A 54 -6.06 7.40 8.00
C TYR A 54 -6.36 7.25 6.51
N ILE A 55 -7.25 8.10 5.97
CA ILE A 55 -7.59 8.09 4.53
C ILE A 55 -6.36 8.45 3.69
N THR A 56 -5.54 9.39 4.14
CA THR A 56 -4.33 9.82 3.44
C THR A 56 -3.32 8.68 3.37
N SER A 57 -3.04 8.00 4.48
CA SER A 57 -2.16 6.82 4.49
C SER A 57 -2.73 5.66 3.67
N SER A 58 -4.04 5.41 3.76
CA SER A 58 -4.69 4.36 2.96
C SER A 58 -4.60 4.64 1.45
N LYS A 59 -4.65 5.90 1.02
CA LYS A 59 -4.41 6.30 -0.38
C LYS A 59 -2.96 6.09 -0.80
N LYS A 60 -1.99 6.43 0.08
CA LYS A 60 -0.56 6.18 -0.16
C LYS A 60 -0.29 4.69 -0.45
N TYR A 61 -1.00 3.80 0.24
CA TYR A 61 -0.88 2.35 0.08
C TYR A 61 -1.85 1.77 -0.97
N ASN A 62 -2.55 2.63 -1.71
CA ASN A 62 -3.57 2.24 -2.69
C ASN A 62 -4.61 1.23 -2.13
N ASN A 63 -4.88 1.29 -0.82
CA ASN A 63 -5.73 0.34 -0.12
C ASN A 63 -7.18 0.82 -0.05
N LEU A 64 -7.93 0.57 -1.12
CA LEU A 64 -9.31 1.01 -1.27
C LEU A 64 -10.23 0.49 -0.16
N LYS A 65 -10.01 -0.73 0.32
CA LYS A 65 -10.80 -1.34 1.40
C LYS A 65 -10.78 -0.46 2.66
N HIS A 66 -9.58 -0.01 3.02
CA HIS A 66 -9.38 0.84 4.21
C HIS A 66 -9.94 2.26 4.01
N ILE A 67 -9.87 2.81 2.79
CA ILE A 67 -10.53 4.07 2.44
C ILE A 67 -12.05 3.98 2.61
N HIS A 68 -12.68 2.94 2.08
CA HIS A 68 -14.13 2.75 2.16
C HIS A 68 -14.57 2.56 3.62
N TYR A 69 -13.89 1.68 4.37
CA TYR A 69 -14.16 1.46 5.78
C TYR A 69 -14.11 2.77 6.58
N ASN A 70 -13.04 3.54 6.41
CA ASN A 70 -12.87 4.75 7.21
C ASN A 70 -13.85 5.86 6.82
N ARG A 71 -14.18 5.99 5.53
CA ARG A 71 -15.20 6.95 5.07
C ARG A 71 -16.59 6.63 5.64
N GLN A 72 -16.97 5.36 5.69
CA GLN A 72 -18.25 4.94 6.30
C GLN A 72 -18.27 5.30 7.79
N LYS A 73 -17.22 4.92 8.54
CA LYS A 73 -17.11 5.26 9.96
C LYS A 73 -17.09 6.76 10.23
N MET A 74 -16.44 7.52 9.35
CA MET A 74 -16.41 8.97 9.44
C MET A 74 -17.79 9.57 9.17
N SER A 75 -18.51 9.11 8.14
CA SER A 75 -19.85 9.63 7.82
C SER A 75 -20.90 9.30 8.88
N ASP A 76 -20.75 8.19 9.60
CA ASP A 76 -21.63 7.83 10.71
C ASP A 76 -21.55 8.85 11.87
N LEU A 77 -20.40 9.50 12.05
CA LEU A 77 -20.13 10.45 13.14
C LEU A 77 -20.17 11.90 12.70
N PHE A 78 -19.72 12.18 11.47
CA PHE A 78 -19.63 13.50 10.87
C PHE A 78 -20.50 13.50 9.62
N PRO A 79 -21.73 14.02 9.70
CA PRO A 79 -22.62 14.11 8.56
C PRO A 79 -21.94 14.84 7.42
N LEU A 80 -22.02 14.26 6.22
CA LEU A 80 -21.50 14.90 5.02
C LEU A 80 -22.41 16.09 4.71
N ILE A 81 -21.82 17.28 4.67
CA ILE A 81 -22.52 18.48 4.25
C ILE A 81 -22.44 18.51 2.72
N GLU A 82 -23.58 18.52 2.04
CA GLU A 82 -23.61 18.87 0.62
C GLU A 82 -23.13 20.32 0.49
N GLN A 83 -22.04 20.53 -0.24
CA GLN A 83 -21.64 21.87 -0.63
C GLN A 83 -22.65 22.35 -1.68
N LEU A 84 -23.60 23.19 -1.24
CA LEU A 84 -24.58 23.91 -2.06
C LEU A 84 -23.90 24.88 -3.04
#